data_AF-A0A537SE13-F1
#
_entry.id   AF-A0A537SE13-F1
#
_cell.length_a   1.000
_cell.length_b   1.000
_cell.length_c   1.000
_cell.angle_alpha   90.00
_cell.angle_beta   90.00
_cell.angle_gamma   90.00
#
_symmetry.space_group_name_H-M   'P 1'
#
loop_
_entity.id
_entity.type
_entity.pdbx_description
1 polymer ?
#
loop_
_entity_poly.entity_id
_entity_poly.type
_entity_poly.pdbx_seq_one_letter_code
_entity_poly.pdbx_strand_id
1 'polypeptide(L)' 'MLRFRIDVQPSGACLLSTPVDAAVQFDSLTIALASARVTAADAEADIEIWMDGLYMFVHQPQGWPRRITH' A
#
# COMPACT_ATOMS: atom_id res chain seq x y z
N MET A 1 13.73 -3.96 3.31
CA MET A 1 12.41 -4.35 2.80
C MET A 1 11.40 -3.35 3.33
N LEU A 2 10.67 -2.67 2.44
CA LEU A 2 9.65 -1.70 2.85
C LEU A 2 8.37 -2.44 3.26
N ARG A 3 7.69 -1.90 4.27
CA ARG A 3 6.41 -2.43 4.74
C ARG A 3 5.40 -1.31 4.78
N PHE A 4 4.28 -1.52 4.12
CA PHE A 4 3.16 -0.60 4.08
C PHE A 4 1.97 -1.23 4.78
N ARG A 5 1.31 -0.45 5.64
CA ARG A 5 0.02 -0.80 6.21
C ARG A 5 -1.04 0.15 5.68
N ILE A 6 -2.11 -0.42 5.15
CA ILE A 6 -3.28 0.32 4.67
C ILE A 6 -4.48 -0.10 5.51
N ASP A 7 -5.00 0.80 6.32
CA ASP A 7 -6.29 0.62 7.00
C ASP A 7 -7.38 1.31 6.18
N VAL A 8 -8.28 0.50 5.60
CA VAL A 8 -9.46 0.97 4.87
C VAL A 8 -10.57 1.24 5.87
N GLN A 9 -11.00 2.49 5.95
CA GLN A 9 -12.06 2.93 6.83
C GLN A 9 -13.44 2.59 6.23
N PRO A 10 -14.50 2.50 7.05
CA PRO A 10 -15.87 2.28 6.55
C PRO A 10 -16.37 3.35 5.58
N SER A 11 -15.77 4.55 5.60
CA SER A 11 -16.03 5.63 4.65
C SER A 11 -15.44 5.40 3.26
N GLY A 12 -14.56 4.40 3.10
CA GLY A 12 -13.73 4.18 1.92
C GLY A 12 -12.37 4.89 1.94
N ALA A 13 -12.16 5.82 2.88
CA ALA A 13 -10.87 6.48 3.07
C ALA A 13 -9.80 5.48 3.54
N CYS A 14 -8.56 5.68 3.13
CA CYS A 14 -7.46 4.77 3.40
C CYS A 14 -6.35 5.50 4.16
N LEU A 15 -5.90 4.92 5.27
CA LEU A 15 -4.73 5.39 6.00
C LEU A 15 -3.53 4.52 5.63
N LEU A 16 -2.56 5.10 4.93
CA LEU A 16 -1.30 4.45 4.58
C LEU A 16 -0.22 4.84 5.60
N SER A 17 0.44 3.87 6.20
CA SER A 17 1.56 4.08 7.12
C SER A 17 2.74 3.16 6.84
N THR A 18 3.92 3.56 7.31
CA THR A 18 5.14 2.74 7.36
C THR A 18 5.54 2.56 8.82
N PRO A 19 6.50 1.68 9.16
CA PRO A 19 6.99 1.54 10.53
C PRO A 19 7.65 2.81 11.11
N VAL A 20 7.99 3.79 10.27
CA VAL A 20 8.78 4.97 10.67
C VAL A 20 8.04 6.30 10.42
N ASP A 21 7.07 6.33 9.52
CA ASP A 21 6.35 7.55 9.15
C ASP A 21 4.92 7.58 9.70
N ALA A 22 4.40 8.79 9.90
CA ALA A 22 3.01 8.99 10.28
C ALA A 22 2.06 8.53 9.16
N ALA A 23 0.85 8.11 9.55
CA ALA A 23 -0.18 7.71 8.61
C ALA A 23 -0.65 8.89 7.74
N VAL A 24 -0.71 8.67 6.43
CA VAL A 24 -1.24 9.63 5.44
C VAL A 24 -2.60 9.14 4.96
N GLN A 25 -3.58 10.03 4.93
CA GLN A 25 -4.93 9.73 4.46
C GLN A 25 -5.06 9.92 2.95
N PHE A 26 -5.73 8.97 2.31
CA PHE A 26 -6.10 8.99 0.90
C PHE A 26 -7.59 8.69 0.72
N ASP A 27 -8.17 9.18 -0.36
CA ASP A 27 -9.61 9.02 -0.62
C ASP A 27 -10.01 7.59 -1.03
N SER A 28 -9.04 6.78 -1.48
CA SER A 28 -9.29 5.40 -1.89
C SER A 28 -8.04 4.52 -1.85
N LEU A 29 -8.28 3.20 -1.85
CA LEU A 29 -7.22 2.19 -1.86
C LEU A 29 -6.31 2.31 -3.08
N THR A 30 -6.88 2.64 -4.25
CA THR A 30 -6.12 2.82 -5.49
C THR A 30 -5.06 3.91 -5.36
N ILE A 31 -5.42 5.04 -4.74
CA ILE A 31 -4.49 6.16 -4.55
C ILE A 31 -3.44 5.82 -3.48
N ALA A 32 -3.85 5.19 -2.37
CA ALA A 32 -2.92 4.73 -1.34
C ALA A 32 -1.87 3.75 -1.90
N LEU A 33 -2.29 2.78 -2.73
CA LEU A 33 -1.38 1.84 -3.39
C LEU A 33 -0.45 2.51 -4.40
N ALA A 34 -0.94 3.51 -5.15
CA ALA A 34 -0.10 4.30 -6.05
C ALA A 34 0.97 5.08 -5.28
N SER A 35 0.61 5.67 -4.13
CA SER A 35 1.57 6.35 -3.25
C SER A 35 2.59 5.38 -2.67
N ALA A 36 2.15 4.22 -2.15
CA ALA A 36 3.05 3.18 -1.64
C ALA A 36 4.04 2.72 -2.71
N ARG A 37 3.57 2.52 -3.95
CA ARG A 37 4.43 2.19 -5.09
C ARG A 37 5.51 3.24 -5.36
N VAL A 38 5.12 4.52 -5.38
CA VAL A 38 6.07 5.64 -5.60
C VAL A 38 7.11 5.67 -4.49
N THR A 39 6.68 5.55 -3.22
CA THR A 39 7.58 5.48 -2.06
C THR A 39 8.51 4.28 -2.12
N ALA A 40 8.01 3.13 -2.61
CA ALA A 40 8.82 1.94 -2.79
C ALA A 40 9.83 2.04 -3.92
N ALA A 41 9.68 2.99 -4.85
CA ALA A 41 10.52 3.13 -6.04
C ALA A 41 10.65 1.81 -6.84
N ASP A 42 9.53 1.08 -6.97
CA ASP A 42 9.45 -0.26 -7.56
C ASP A 42 10.39 -1.32 -6.91
N ALA A 43 10.86 -1.09 -5.68
CA ALA A 43 11.61 -2.07 -4.90
C ALA A 43 10.69 -3.10 -4.24
N GLU A 44 11.30 -4.15 -3.70
CA GLU A 44 10.60 -5.16 -2.90
C GLU A 44 9.86 -4.55 -1.70
N ALA A 45 8.60 -4.95 -1.53
CA ALA A 45 7.78 -4.52 -0.41
C ALA A 45 6.74 -5.56 0.04
N ASP A 46 6.40 -5.45 1.32
CA ASP A 46 5.23 -6.06 1.93
C ASP A 46 4.11 -5.02 2.05
N ILE A 47 2.88 -5.45 1.77
CA ILE A 47 1.68 -4.62 1.91
C ILE A 47 0.67 -5.38 2.76
N GLU A 48 0.29 -4.77 3.88
CA GLU A 48 -0.77 -5.23 4.78
C GLU A 48 -2.01 -4.38 4.56
N ILE A 49 -3.16 -4.99 4.28
CA ILE A 49 -4.43 -4.28 4.07
C ILE A 49 -5.45 -4.81 5.07
N TRP A 50 -6.04 -3.89 5.84
CA TRP A 50 -7.12 -4.16 6.80
C TRP A 50 -8.39 -3.46 6.35
N MET A 51 -9.51 -4.18 6.31
CA MET A 51 -10.80 -3.63 5.88
C MET A 51 -11.94 -4.41 6.54
N ASP A 52 -12.72 -3.77 7.42
CA ASP A 52 -13.91 -4.37 8.04
C ASP A 52 -13.70 -5.79 8.63
N GLY A 53 -12.55 -6.00 9.27
CA GLY A 53 -12.17 -7.31 9.86
C GLY A 53 -11.55 -8.30 8.88
N LEU A 54 -11.46 -7.97 7.59
CA LEU A 54 -10.67 -8.68 6.60
C LEU A 54 -9.21 -8.24 6.67
N TYR A 55 -8.31 -9.21 6.56
CA TYR A 55 -6.87 -8.99 6.44
C TYR A 55 -6.38 -9.58 5.11
N MET A 56 -5.62 -8.78 4.36
CA MET A 56 -4.88 -9.23 3.18
C MET A 56 -3.40 -8.89 3.34
N PHE A 57 -2.55 -9.84 2.96
CA PHE A 57 -1.10 -9.66 2.91
C PHE A 57 -0.61 -9.89 1.48
N VAL A 58 0.12 -8.92 0.95
CA VAL A 58 0.71 -8.99 -0.39
C VAL A 58 2.22 -8.82 -0.26
N HIS A 59 2.95 -9.87 -0.61
CA HIS A 59 4.41 -9.83 -0.72
C HIS A 59 4.81 -9.63 -2.20
N GLN A 60 5.63 -8.63 -2.46
CA GLN A 60 6.12 -8.31 -3.81
C GLN A 60 7.65 -8.48 -3.89
N PRO A 61 8.16 -9.70 -4.09
CA PRO A 61 9.61 -10.00 -4.05
C PRO A 61 10.39 -9.31 -5.18
N GLN A 62 9.72 -8.94 -6.27
CA GLN A 62 10.32 -8.26 -7.43
C GLN A 62 9.86 -6.80 -7.54
N GLY A 63 9.23 -6.27 -6.48
CA GLY A 63 8.55 -4.97 -6.50
C GLY A 63 7.27 -4.96 -7.33
N TRP A 64 6.79 -3.76 -7.65
CA TRP A 64 5.52 -3.59 -8.35
C TRP A 64 5.61 -4.02 -9.81
N PRO A 65 4.56 -4.66 -10.36
CA PRO A 65 4.51 -4.99 -11.77
C PRO A 65 4.73 -3.74 -12.62
N ARG A 66 5.81 -3.74 -13.41
CA ARG A 66 6.05 -2.68 -14.39
C ARG A 66 5.08 -2.89 -15.54
N ARG A 67 4.45 -1.80 -15.99
CA ARG A 67 3.67 -1.82 -17.22
C ARG A 67 4.65 -2.11 -18.36
N ILE A 68 4.50 -3.26 -19.03
CA ILE A 68 5.27 -3.57 -20.22
C ILE A 68 4.73 -2.65 -21.32
N THR A 69 5.38 -1.51 -21.54
CA THR A 69 5.16 -0.69 -22.74
C THR A 69 5.90 -1.37 -23.88
N HIS A 70 5.15 -2.08 -24.74
CA HIS A 70 5.61 -2.47 -26.08
C HIS A 70 5.47 -1.30 -27.04
#